data_AF-A0AAW8K825-F1
#
_entry.id   AF-A0AAW8K825-F1
#
_cell.length_a   1.000
_cell.length_b   1.000
_cell.length_c   1.000
_cell.angle_alpha   90.00
_cell.angle_beta   90.00
_cell.angle_gamma   90.00
#
_symmetry.space_group_name_H-M   'P 1'
#
loop_
_entity.id
_entity.type
_entity.pdbx_description
1 polymer ?
#
loop_
_entity_poly.entity_id
_entity_poly.type
_entity_poly.pdbx_seq_one_letter_code
_entity_poly.pdbx_strand_id
1 'polypeptide(L)' 'RTAALCHAFGCEILTHNRTYHEDAASYVEQVSLDILLEKSDYVVLHCPLNNETKGLIDRYALHKMKKTSVLINAARGG' A
#
# COMPACT_ATOMS: atom_id res chain seq x y z
N ARG A 1 0.47 11.00 -5.77
CA ARG A 1 0.14 12.22 -4.96
C ARG A 1 0.14 11.92 -3.46
N THR A 2 -0.60 10.90 -2.99
CA THR A 2 -0.65 10.51 -1.57
C THR A 2 0.74 10.31 -0.95
N ALA A 3 1.62 9.56 -1.61
CA ALA A 3 3.01 9.35 -1.18
C ALA A 3 3.76 10.65 -0.87
N ALA A 4 3.67 11.66 -1.75
CA ALA A 4 4.35 12.95 -1.56
C ALA A 4 3.78 13.73 -0.36
N LEU A 5 2.46 13.69 -0.15
CA LEU A 5 1.82 14.36 0.99
C LEU A 5 2.22 13.67 2.30
N CYS A 6 2.13 12.34 2.37
CA CYS A 6 2.56 11.58 3.55
C CYS A 6 4.04 11.80 3.87
N HIS A 7 4.89 11.84 2.84
CA HIS A 7 6.32 12.14 3.03
C HIS A 7 6.54 13.54 3.61
N ALA A 8 5.81 14.55 3.14
CA ALA A 8 5.88 15.91 3.68
C ALA A 8 5.43 15.98 5.16
N PHE A 9 4.60 15.04 5.62
CA PHE A 9 4.23 14.88 7.03
C PHE A 9 5.21 14.00 7.83
N GLY A 10 6.34 13.60 7.25
CA GLY A 10 7.38 12.81 7.91
C GLY A 10 7.14 11.30 7.92
N CYS A 11 6.19 10.79 7.12
CA CYS A 11 5.99 9.35 7.00
C CYS A 11 7.09 8.70 6.16
N GLU A 12 7.50 7.50 6.58
CA GLU A 12 8.21 6.55 5.72
C GLU A 12 7.25 6.01 4.66
N ILE A 13 7.69 5.92 3.41
CA ILE A 13 6.83 5.58 2.27
C ILE A 13 7.24 4.24 1.67
N LEU A 14 6.41 3.22 1.93
CA LEU A 14 6.48 1.93 1.25
C LEU A 14 5.41 1.87 0.16
N THR A 15 5.76 1.32 -1.00
CA THR A 15 4.80 1.10 -2.09
C THR A 15 4.90 -0.30 -2.66
N HIS A 16 3.77 -0.83 -3.11
CA HIS A 16 3.69 -2.07 -3.86
C HIS A 16 2.94 -1.79 -5.16
N ASN A 17 3.57 -2.12 -6.29
CA ASN A 17 2.97 -2.04 -7.62
C ASN A 17 3.28 -3.35 -8.36
N ARG A 18 2.41 -3.74 -9.29
CA ARG A 18 2.65 -4.90 -10.17
C ARG A 18 3.90 -4.70 -11.04
N THR A 19 4.14 -3.45 -11.45
CA THR A 19 5.30 -3.06 -12.25
C THR A 19 6.25 -2.26 -11.37
N TYR A 20 7.54 -2.56 -11.46
CA TYR A 20 8.57 -1.78 -10.81
C TYR A 20 8.76 -0.44 -11.55
N HIS A 21 8.86 0.64 -10.80
CA HIS A 21 9.04 2.00 -11.32
C HIS A 21 10.46 2.49 -11.05
N GLU A 22 11.31 2.55 -12.07
CA GLU A 22 12.69 3.07 -11.93
C GLU A 22 12.73 4.58 -11.62
N ASP A 23 11.66 5.30 -11.95
CA ASP A 23 11.48 6.73 -11.76
C ASP A 23 10.79 7.08 -10.43
N ALA A 24 10.66 6.12 -9.51
CA ALA A 24 10.12 6.38 -8.19
C ALA A 24 10.95 7.43 -7.44
N ALA A 25 10.27 8.31 -6.68
CA ALA A 25 10.96 9.33 -5.89
C ALA A 25 11.91 8.68 -4.88
N SER A 26 13.04 9.33 -4.57
CA SER A 26 14.10 8.78 -3.72
C SER A 26 13.66 8.43 -2.29
N TYR A 27 12.54 8.96 -1.83
CA TYR A 27 11.96 8.67 -0.51
C TYR A 27 10.93 7.52 -0.54
N VAL A 28 10.72 6.89 -1.69
CA VAL A 28 9.80 5.76 -1.87
C VAL A 28 10.60 4.47 -1.92
N GLU A 29 10.31 3.56 -1.01
CA GLU A 29 10.80 2.18 -1.08
C GLU A 29 9.74 1.31 -1.77
N GLN A 30 10.14 0.59 -2.82
CA GLN A 30 9.27 -0.36 -3.51
C GLN A 30 9.50 -1.77 -2.93
N VAL A 31 8.46 -2.34 -2.34
CA VAL A 31 8.52 -3.61 -1.61
C VAL A 31 7.44 -4.58 -2.08
N SER A 32 7.53 -5.85 -1.65
CA SER A 32 6.45 -6.81 -1.86
C SER A 32 5.22 -6.43 -1.04
N LEU A 33 4.04 -6.91 -1.46
CA LEU A 33 2.79 -6.68 -0.73
C LEU A 33 2.88 -7.18 0.72
N ASP A 34 3.52 -8.34 0.92
CA ASP A 34 3.71 -8.92 2.24
C ASP A 34 4.48 -7.99 3.18
N ILE A 35 5.61 -7.45 2.71
CA ILE A 35 6.43 -6.51 3.49
C ILE A 35 5.63 -5.23 3.77
N LEU A 36 4.89 -4.73 2.78
CA LEU A 36 4.06 -3.54 2.94
C LEU A 36 3.00 -3.75 4.03
N LEU A 37 2.28 -4.88 4.01
CA LEU A 37 1.23 -5.18 4.98
C LEU A 37 1.79 -5.36 6.40
N GLU A 38 2.92 -6.05 6.54
CA GLU A 38 3.54 -6.32 7.84
C GLU A 38 4.13 -5.05 8.49
N LYS A 39 4.71 -4.15 7.68
CA LYS A 39 5.41 -2.95 8.18
C LYS A 39 4.54 -1.71 8.31
N SER A 40 3.46 -1.59 7.53
CA SER A 40 2.70 -0.33 7.47
C SER A 40 1.78 -0.12 8.66
N ASP A 41 1.77 1.11 9.20
CA ASP A 41 0.74 1.57 10.15
C ASP A 41 -0.51 2.11 9.43
N TYR A 42 -0.35 2.54 8.17
CA TYR A 42 -1.44 2.96 7.30
C TYR A 42 -1.28 2.32 5.94
N VAL A 43 -2.28 1.55 5.51
CA VAL A 43 -2.31 0.92 4.18
C VAL A 43 -3.35 1.64 3.34
N VAL A 44 -2.93 2.30 2.27
CA VAL A 44 -3.83 3.06 1.38
C VAL A 44 -3.91 2.38 0.02
N LEU A 45 -5.12 1.97 -0.39
CA LEU A 45 -5.35 1.35 -1.69
C LEU A 45 -5.58 2.40 -2.77
N HIS A 46 -4.76 2.34 -3.82
CA HIS A 46 -4.89 3.14 -5.04
C HIS A 46 -5.07 2.29 -6.32
N CYS A 47 -5.03 0.97 -6.19
CA CYS A 47 -5.10 0.06 -7.34
C CYS A 47 -6.51 0.07 -7.97
N PRO A 48 -6.64 0.07 -9.30
CA PRO A 48 -7.93 -0.11 -9.96
C PRO A 48 -8.49 -1.52 -9.67
N LEU A 49 -9.81 -1.66 -9.63
CA LEU A 49 -10.46 -2.97 -9.49
C LEU A 49 -10.42 -3.73 -10.81
N ASN A 50 -9.77 -4.88 -10.82
CA ASN A 50 -9.72 -5.84 -11.93
C ASN A 50 -9.62 -7.28 -11.38
N ASN A 51 -9.47 -8.28 -12.23
CA ASN A 51 -9.41 -9.68 -11.80
C ASN A 51 -8.18 -10.02 -10.93
N GLU A 52 -7.09 -9.25 -11.06
CA GLU A 52 -5.86 -9.44 -10.27
C GLU A 52 -5.94 -8.74 -8.90
N THR A 53 -6.71 -7.66 -8.78
CA THR A 53 -6.83 -6.86 -7.56
C THR A 53 -8.11 -7.13 -6.77
N LYS A 54 -9.02 -7.92 -7.33
CA LYS A 54 -10.23 -8.37 -6.63
C LYS A 54 -9.85 -9.26 -5.46
N GLY A 55 -10.31 -8.91 -4.26
CA GLY A 55 -9.93 -9.64 -3.05
C GLY A 55 -8.46 -9.48 -2.65
N LEU A 56 -7.75 -8.46 -3.16
CA LEU A 56 -6.36 -8.18 -2.80
C LEU A 56 -6.16 -8.06 -1.28
N ILE A 57 -7.14 -7.47 -0.60
CA ILE A 57 -7.17 -7.39 0.86
C ILE A 57 -8.18 -8.42 1.39
N ASP A 58 -7.75 -9.67 1.43
CA ASP A 58 -8.50 -10.80 1.97
C ASP A 58 -8.20 -11.04 3.47
N ARG A 59 -8.68 -12.18 4.00
CA ARG A 59 -8.42 -12.58 5.39
C ARG A 59 -6.92 -12.72 5.69
N TYR A 60 -6.13 -13.22 4.75
CA TYR A 60 -4.70 -13.40 4.93
C TYR A 60 -3.97 -12.06 4.98
N ALA A 61 -4.30 -11.16 4.05
CA ALA A 61 -3.76 -9.81 4.02
C ALA A 61 -4.08 -9.05 5.32
N LEU A 62 -5.33 -9.10 5.78
CA LEU A 62 -5.75 -8.48 7.05
C LEU A 62 -5.04 -9.10 8.27
N HIS A 63 -4.70 -10.39 8.23
CA HIS A 63 -3.97 -11.04 9.32
C HIS A 63 -2.50 -10.59 9.40
N LYS A 64 -1.89 -10.26 8.26
CA LYS A 64 -0.52 -9.73 8.20
C LYS A 64 -0.39 -8.30 8.67
N MET A 65 -1.45 -7.52 8.55
CA MET A 65 -1.47 -6.14 9.00
C MET A 65 -1.27 -6.04 10.51
N LYS A 66 -0.60 -4.98 10.96
CA LYS A 66 -0.51 -4.67 12.39
C LYS A 66 -1.92 -4.48 12.96
N LYS A 67 -2.17 -4.96 14.17
CA LYS A 67 -3.47 -4.80 14.84
C LYS A 67 -3.89 -3.33 15.04
N THR A 68 -2.91 -2.43 15.10
CA THR A 68 -3.10 -0.98 15.25
C THR A 68 -3.14 -0.25 13.91
N SER A 69 -2.90 -0.94 12.79
CA SER A 69 -2.86 -0.30 11.48
C SER A 69 -4.26 0.07 10.99
N VAL A 70 -4.31 1.04 10.08
CA VAL A 70 -5.55 1.49 9.45
C VAL A 70 -5.51 1.17 7.96
N LEU A 71 -6.53 0.46 7.48
CA LEU A 71 -6.77 0.26 6.05
C LEU A 71 -7.64 1.40 5.51
N ILE A 72 -7.16 2.08 4.47
CA ILE A 72 -7.86 3.15 3.77
C ILE A 72 -8.09 2.71 2.33
N ASN A 73 -9.33 2.39 1.97
CA ASN A 73 -9.69 2.13 0.58
C ASN A 73 -10.19 3.42 -0.09
N ALA A 74 -9.30 4.11 -0.79
CA ALA A 74 -9.62 5.28 -1.62
C ALA A 74 -9.79 4.91 -3.11
N ALA A 75 -9.91 3.61 -3.43
CA ALA A 75 -10.09 3.09 -4.77
C ALA A 75 -11.55 2.65 -5.00
N ARG A 76 -11.79 1.35 -5.18
CA ARG A 76 -13.12 0.75 -5.36
C ARG A 76 -13.31 -0.39 -4.36
N GLY A 77 -14.53 -0.58 -3.86
CA GLY A 77 -14.90 -1.76 -3.07
C GLY A 77 -15.29 -2.91 -3.99
N GLY A 78 -14.60 -4.04 -3.91
CA GLY A 78 -14.85 -5.24 -4.73
C GLY A 78 -14.00 -6.44 -4.32
#